data_AF-K0TH15-F1
#
_entry.id   AF-K0TH15-F1
#
_cell.length_a   1.000
_cell.length_b   1.000
_cell.length_c   1.000
_cell.angle_alpha   90.00
_cell.angle_beta   90.00
_cell.angle_gamma   90.00
#
_symmetry.space_group_name_H-M   'P 1'
#
loop_
_entity.id
_entity.type
_entity.pdbx_description
1 polymer ?
#
loop_
_entity_poly.entity_id
_entity_poly.type
_entity_poly.pdbx_seq_one_letter_code
_entity_poly.pdbx_strand_id
1 'polypeptide(L)'
;IAKMVHIGDASSEEDLKRAYDDAGGTMFDVIIDDASNINWHQIKTLDEMLPRLATNGFYIVEDIISSCTDWRANMGTHRGDRVGGGPDCMTTDQGEDTILAHLMEYQRTLVGKRYKYLGEVDLHGVTKIEMHFASALLSKEVESV
;
A
#
# COMPACT_ATOMS: atom_id res chain seq x y z
N ILE A 1 -0.37 10.16 -26.60
CA ILE A 1 -0.77 10.01 -25.18
C ILE A 1 -0.03 11.10 -24.42
N ALA A 2 -0.75 12.08 -23.86
CA ALA A 2 -0.12 13.10 -23.01
C ALA A 2 0.30 12.43 -21.70
N LYS A 3 1.53 12.69 -21.25
CA LYS A 3 2.00 12.25 -19.94
C LYS A 3 1.62 13.34 -18.93
N MET A 4 0.75 13.01 -17.99
CA MET A 4 0.43 13.87 -16.86
C MET A 4 1.35 13.49 -15.71
N VAL A 5 1.94 14.49 -15.07
CA VAL A 5 2.79 14.31 -13.88
C VAL A 5 2.24 15.22 -12.81
N HIS A 6 1.87 14.64 -11.67
CA HIS A 6 1.47 15.39 -10.48
C HIS A 6 2.67 15.49 -9.55
N ILE A 7 2.88 16.67 -8.97
CA ILE A 7 3.90 16.91 -7.96
C ILE A 7 3.16 17.03 -6.62
N GLY A 8 3.60 16.22 -5.66
CA GLY A 8 3.01 16.16 -4.31
C GLY A 8 3.76 15.17 -3.43
N ASP A 9 3.29 15.05 -2.20
CA ASP A 9 3.78 14.13 -1.17
C ASP A 9 2.84 12.93 -1.04
N ALA A 10 3.37 11.72 -1.16
CA ALA A 10 2.59 10.48 -0.99
C ALA A 10 2.05 10.30 0.44
N SER A 11 2.59 11.03 1.42
CA SER A 11 2.06 11.06 2.78
C SER A 11 0.92 12.08 3.00
N SER A 12 0.67 12.96 2.02
CA SER A 12 -0.41 13.96 2.09
C SER A 12 -1.67 13.45 1.43
N GLU A 13 -2.74 13.35 2.23
CA GLU A 13 -4.08 13.02 1.75
C GLU A 13 -4.59 14.05 0.72
N GLU A 14 -4.32 15.33 0.94
CA GLU A 14 -4.73 16.38 0.00
C GLU A 14 -4.04 16.23 -1.37
N ASP A 15 -2.76 15.85 -1.38
CA ASP A 15 -2.00 15.64 -2.61
C ASP A 15 -2.46 14.38 -3.34
N LEU A 16 -2.70 13.27 -2.62
CA LEU A 16 -3.26 12.04 -3.19
C LEU A 16 -4.66 12.27 -3.78
N LYS A 17 -5.51 13.00 -3.06
CA LYS A 17 -6.85 13.37 -3.55
C LYS A 17 -6.76 14.27 -4.78
N ARG A 18 -5.87 15.27 -4.78
CA ARG A 18 -5.67 16.15 -5.94
C ARG A 18 -5.20 15.35 -7.16
N ALA A 19 -4.24 14.43 -6.98
CA ALA A 19 -3.77 13.57 -8.07
C ALA A 19 -4.89 12.70 -8.66
N TYR A 20 -5.78 12.16 -7.81
CA TYR A 20 -6.96 11.43 -8.26
C TYR A 20 -7.95 12.30 -9.04
N ASP A 21 -8.28 13.48 -8.51
CA ASP A 21 -9.23 14.40 -9.14
C ASP A 21 -8.69 14.88 -10.50
N ASP A 22 -7.42 15.25 -10.57
CA ASP A 22 -6.76 15.69 -11.80
C ASP A 22 -6.62 14.55 -12.84
N ALA A 23 -6.54 13.30 -12.40
CA ALA A 23 -6.59 12.12 -13.26
C ALA A 23 -8.01 11.82 -13.81
N GLY A 24 -8.99 12.66 -13.49
CA GLY A 24 -10.38 12.57 -13.97
C GLY A 24 -11.35 11.97 -12.95
N GLY A 25 -10.89 11.65 -11.73
CA GLY A 25 -11.74 11.13 -10.67
C GLY A 25 -12.40 9.79 -11.00
N THR A 26 -11.80 9.01 -11.90
CA THR A 26 -12.22 7.64 -12.23
C THR A 26 -11.32 6.63 -11.53
N MET A 27 -11.86 5.44 -11.25
CA MET A 27 -11.09 4.35 -10.67
C MET A 27 -9.87 4.00 -11.52
N PHE A 28 -8.77 3.65 -10.86
CA PHE A 28 -7.55 3.18 -11.52
C PHE A 28 -7.59 1.68 -11.78
N ASP A 29 -7.17 1.24 -12.96
CA ASP A 29 -6.95 -0.18 -13.25
C ASP A 29 -5.71 -0.71 -12.50
N VAL A 30 -4.69 0.13 -12.33
CA VAL A 30 -3.44 -0.21 -11.67
C VAL A 30 -2.97 0.96 -10.81
N ILE A 31 -2.60 0.67 -9.57
CA ILE A 31 -1.94 1.60 -8.65
C ILE A 31 -0.63 0.94 -8.21
N ILE A 32 0.47 1.69 -8.27
CA ILE A 32 1.79 1.23 -7.82
C ILE A 32 2.31 2.24 -6.80
N ASP A 33 2.56 1.77 -5.58
CA ASP A 33 3.22 2.51 -4.51
C ASP A 33 4.70 2.10 -4.48
N ASP A 34 5.53 2.92 -5.13
CA ASP A 34 6.99 2.86 -5.15
C ASP A 34 7.55 4.25 -4.76
N ALA A 35 6.98 4.83 -3.70
CA ALA A 35 7.26 6.19 -3.30
C ALA A 35 8.47 6.26 -2.34
N SER A 36 8.23 6.69 -1.09
CA SER A 36 9.30 6.90 -0.11
C SER A 36 9.82 5.61 0.55
N ASN A 37 9.02 4.54 0.49
CA ASN A 37 9.22 3.26 1.18
C ASN A 37 9.25 3.38 2.72
N ILE A 38 8.83 4.53 3.27
CA ILE A 38 8.61 4.71 4.71
C ILE A 38 7.31 4.00 5.08
N ASN A 39 7.37 3.14 6.11
CA ASN A 39 6.28 2.23 6.44
C ASN A 39 4.91 2.92 6.58
N TRP A 40 4.83 4.01 7.36
CA TRP A 40 3.58 4.72 7.56
C TRP A 40 3.11 5.50 6.31
N HIS A 41 4.01 5.92 5.41
CA HIS A 41 3.62 6.51 4.12
C HIS A 41 2.94 5.46 3.23
N GLN A 42 3.46 4.23 3.19
CA GLN A 42 2.88 3.14 2.41
C GLN A 42 1.52 2.71 2.96
N ILE A 43 1.37 2.67 4.29
CA ILE A 43 0.07 2.41 4.94
C ILE A 43 -0.92 3.52 4.59
N LYS A 44 -0.54 4.80 4.75
CA LYS A 44 -1.39 5.95 4.40
C LYS A 44 -1.81 5.91 2.93
N THR A 45 -0.88 5.66 2.01
CA THR A 45 -1.18 5.60 0.57
C THR A 45 -2.11 4.43 0.25
N LEU A 46 -1.87 3.26 0.84
CA LEU A 46 -2.73 2.09 0.69
C LEU A 46 -4.16 2.39 1.15
N ASP A 47 -4.33 2.90 2.37
CA ASP A 47 -5.65 3.19 2.94
C ASP A 47 -6.41 4.26 2.11
N GLU A 48 -5.71 5.28 1.63
CA GLU A 48 -6.31 6.35 0.82
C GLU A 48 -6.65 5.88 -0.59
N MET A 49 -5.75 5.15 -1.24
CA MET A 49 -5.82 4.89 -2.69
C MET A 49 -6.47 3.55 -3.04
N LEU A 50 -6.50 2.57 -2.12
CA LEU A 50 -7.17 1.29 -2.35
C LEU A 50 -8.68 1.43 -2.66
N PRO A 51 -9.46 2.34 -2.02
CA PRO A 51 -10.84 2.62 -2.43
C PRO A 51 -10.99 3.09 -3.88
N ARG A 52 -9.93 3.68 -4.46
CA ARG A 52 -9.89 4.25 -5.81
C ARG A 52 -9.45 3.23 -6.88
N LEU A 53 -9.21 1.98 -6.48
CA LEU A 53 -8.88 0.88 -7.40
C LEU A 53 -10.15 0.25 -8.00
N ALA A 54 -10.15 0.06 -9.31
CA ALA A 54 -11.23 -0.54 -10.07
C ALA A 54 -11.43 -2.03 -9.75
N THR A 55 -12.61 -2.54 -10.04
CA THR A 55 -12.84 -4.00 -10.12
C THR A 55 -11.97 -4.59 -11.23
N ASN A 56 -11.39 -5.76 -10.97
CA ASN A 56 -10.31 -6.41 -11.72
C ASN A 56 -9.00 -5.60 -11.78
N GLY A 57 -8.84 -4.59 -10.92
CA GLY A 57 -7.62 -3.81 -10.80
C GLY A 57 -6.60 -4.42 -9.83
N PHE A 58 -5.38 -3.90 -9.89
CA PHE A 58 -4.25 -4.29 -9.06
C PHE A 58 -3.67 -3.10 -8.29
N TYR A 59 -3.48 -3.27 -6.99
CA TYR A 59 -2.65 -2.38 -6.18
C TYR A 59 -1.34 -3.10 -5.87
N ILE A 60 -0.21 -2.46 -6.17
CA ILE A 60 1.12 -3.00 -5.92
C ILE A 60 1.81 -2.10 -4.89
N VAL A 61 2.28 -2.69 -3.79
CA VAL A 61 3.20 -2.06 -2.86
C VAL A 61 4.60 -2.59 -3.17
N GLU A 62 5.51 -1.75 -3.65
CA GLU A 62 6.92 -2.12 -3.86
C GLU A 62 7.74 -1.91 -2.58
N ASP A 63 8.97 -2.44 -2.59
CA ASP A 63 9.95 -2.36 -1.51
C ASP A 63 9.43 -2.69 -0.09
N ILE A 64 8.52 -3.65 0.07
CA ILE A 64 8.03 -4.09 1.40
C ILE A 64 9.14 -4.61 2.33
N ILE A 65 10.33 -4.88 1.78
CA ILE A 65 11.56 -5.16 2.55
C ILE A 65 11.95 -4.00 3.49
N SER A 66 11.37 -2.81 3.28
CA SER A 66 11.44 -1.64 4.17
C SER A 66 10.86 -1.90 5.54
N SER A 67 10.03 -2.93 5.65
CA SER A 67 9.51 -3.42 6.92
C SER A 67 10.61 -4.10 7.75
N CYS A 68 11.59 -4.75 7.10
CA CYS A 68 12.62 -5.57 7.74
C CYS A 68 13.95 -4.85 7.99
N THR A 69 14.17 -3.71 7.33
CA THR A 69 15.47 -3.04 7.37
C THR A 69 15.29 -1.53 7.37
N ASP A 70 16.14 -0.82 8.10
CA ASP A 70 16.06 0.62 8.26
C ASP A 70 17.14 1.37 7.48
N TRP A 71 16.91 1.51 6.16
CA TRP A 71 17.73 2.32 5.27
C TRP A 71 17.20 3.75 5.11
N ARG A 72 17.96 4.62 4.44
CA ARG A 72 17.51 5.98 4.09
C ARG A 72 16.70 5.98 2.81
N ALA A 73 15.45 6.40 2.88
CA ALA A 73 14.58 6.59 1.72
C ALA A 73 15.26 7.40 0.61
N ASN A 74 14.85 7.17 -0.65
CA ASN A 74 15.36 7.90 -1.82
C ASN A 74 16.89 7.86 -1.93
N MET A 75 17.49 6.66 -1.89
CA MET A 75 18.94 6.43 -1.79
C MET A 75 19.80 7.18 -2.83
N GLY A 76 19.24 7.60 -3.96
CA GLY A 76 19.92 8.46 -4.95
C GLY A 76 20.24 9.88 -4.46
N THR A 77 19.66 10.33 -3.34
CA THR A 77 19.87 11.68 -2.78
C THR A 77 20.58 11.69 -1.42
N HIS A 78 20.74 10.53 -0.76
CA HIS A 78 21.28 10.34 0.60
C HIS A 78 20.67 11.22 1.72
N ARG A 79 19.55 11.91 1.45
CA ARG A 79 18.92 12.89 2.35
C ARG A 79 17.52 12.50 2.83
N GLY A 80 17.00 11.34 2.46
CA GLY A 80 15.69 10.89 2.91
C GLY A 80 15.69 10.42 4.36
N ASP A 81 14.48 10.44 4.94
CA ASP A 81 14.21 9.89 6.26
C ASP A 81 14.42 8.37 6.27
N ARG A 82 14.48 7.84 7.49
CA ARG A 82 14.61 6.40 7.75
C ARG A 82 13.28 5.70 7.47
N VAL A 83 13.33 4.57 6.76
CA VAL A 83 12.12 3.81 6.42
C VAL A 83 11.48 3.15 7.64
N GLY A 84 12.26 2.92 8.70
CA GLY A 84 11.79 2.57 10.03
C GLY A 84 11.54 1.07 10.27
N GLY A 85 11.95 0.17 9.37
CA GLY A 85 11.75 -1.27 9.55
C GLY A 85 12.60 -1.90 10.64
N GLY A 86 12.00 -2.79 11.45
CA GLY A 86 12.67 -3.55 12.49
C GLY A 86 13.08 -4.98 12.06
N PRO A 87 13.92 -5.66 12.86
CA PRO A 87 14.44 -6.99 12.52
C PRO A 87 13.38 -8.11 12.48
N ASP A 88 12.21 -7.89 13.08
CA ASP A 88 11.08 -8.82 13.01
C ASP A 88 10.17 -8.58 11.80
N CYS A 89 10.45 -7.53 11.02
CA CYS A 89 9.65 -7.04 9.90
C CYS A 89 8.23 -6.59 10.23
N MET A 90 7.78 -6.68 11.49
CA MET A 90 6.39 -6.44 11.87
C MET A 90 6.24 -5.12 12.60
N THR A 91 7.27 -4.70 13.34
CA THR A 91 7.25 -3.46 14.10
C THR A 91 8.41 -2.56 13.73
N THR A 92 8.18 -1.25 13.78
CA THR A 92 9.24 -0.25 13.68
C THR A 92 10.03 -0.17 14.98
N ASP A 93 11.19 0.49 14.97
CA ASP A 93 11.95 0.80 16.20
C ASP A 93 11.16 1.63 17.22
N GLN A 94 10.06 2.27 16.79
CA GLN A 94 9.16 3.05 17.63
C GLN A 94 7.96 2.23 18.14
N GLY A 95 7.87 0.95 17.76
CA GLY A 95 6.78 0.05 18.13
C GLY A 95 5.50 0.23 17.32
N GLU A 96 5.58 0.88 16.16
CA GLU A 96 4.46 1.03 15.23
C GLU A 96 4.41 -0.14 14.25
N ASP A 97 3.25 -0.43 13.68
CA ASP A 97 3.11 -1.49 12.67
C ASP A 97 3.81 -1.10 11.35
N THR A 98 4.47 -2.07 10.73
CA THR A 98 5.05 -1.92 9.39
C THR A 98 4.00 -2.14 8.30
N ILE A 99 4.31 -1.78 7.04
CA ILE A 99 3.44 -2.11 5.92
C ILE A 99 3.25 -3.62 5.77
N LEU A 100 4.29 -4.42 6.05
CA LEU A 100 4.17 -5.87 6.06
C LEU A 100 3.19 -6.36 7.14
N ALA A 101 3.21 -5.77 8.33
CA ALA A 101 2.25 -6.10 9.39
C ALA A 101 0.80 -5.83 8.96
N HIS A 102 0.56 -4.66 8.34
CA HIS A 102 -0.75 -4.29 7.82
C HIS A 102 -1.23 -5.25 6.73
N LEU A 103 -0.36 -5.62 5.78
CA LEU A 103 -0.65 -6.57 4.71
C LEU A 103 -0.93 -8.00 5.25
N MET A 104 -0.19 -8.43 6.28
CA MET A 104 -0.44 -9.69 6.98
C MET A 104 -1.82 -9.70 7.65
N GLU A 105 -2.23 -8.59 8.25
CA GLU A 105 -3.56 -8.46 8.86
C GLU A 105 -4.67 -8.46 7.80
N TYR A 106 -4.46 -7.82 6.66
CA TYR A 106 -5.37 -7.90 5.52
C TYR A 106 -5.52 -9.33 5.01
N GLN A 107 -4.41 -10.07 4.87
CA GLN A 107 -4.44 -11.48 4.49
C GLN A 107 -5.16 -12.35 5.52
N ARG A 108 -4.92 -12.14 6.81
CA ARG A 108 -5.64 -12.81 7.89
C ARG A 108 -7.14 -12.51 7.82
N THR A 109 -7.52 -11.27 7.52
CA THR A 109 -8.93 -10.89 7.34
C THR A 109 -9.56 -11.60 6.14
N LEU A 110 -8.86 -11.72 5.01
CA LEU A 110 -9.36 -12.48 3.84
C LEU A 110 -9.61 -13.94 4.17
N VAL A 111 -8.69 -14.57 4.90
CA VAL A 111 -8.87 -15.94 5.39
C VAL A 111 -9.98 -15.99 6.43
N GLY A 112 -10.00 -15.08 7.40
CA GLY A 112 -10.98 -14.98 8.47
C GLY A 112 -12.41 -14.74 7.98
N LYS A 113 -12.61 -13.96 6.91
CA LYS A 113 -13.90 -13.82 6.20
C LYS A 113 -14.38 -15.16 5.65
N ARG A 114 -13.47 -16.04 5.21
CA ARG A 114 -13.81 -17.43 4.84
C ARG A 114 -14.16 -18.30 6.05
N TYR A 115 -13.78 -17.91 7.27
CA TYR A 115 -13.92 -18.72 8.49
C TYR A 115 -14.74 -18.06 9.64
N LYS A 116 -15.46 -16.95 9.39
CA LYS A 116 -16.26 -16.18 10.37
C LYS A 116 -15.48 -15.72 11.63
N TYR A 117 -14.53 -14.80 11.49
CA TYR A 117 -13.99 -14.02 12.62
C TYR A 117 -14.18 -12.52 12.43
N LEU A 118 -14.56 -11.85 13.52
CA LEU A 118 -14.99 -10.44 13.63
C LEU A 118 -13.79 -9.51 13.88
N GLY A 119 -13.78 -8.43 13.10
CA GLY A 119 -12.83 -7.31 13.09
C GLY A 119 -12.94 -6.67 11.71
N GLU A 120 -13.73 -5.60 11.56
CA GLU A 120 -14.06 -5.03 10.24
C GLU A 120 -12.92 -4.21 9.66
N VAL A 121 -11.86 -4.88 9.19
CA VAL A 121 -10.97 -4.27 8.20
C VAL A 121 -11.74 -4.24 6.87
N ASP A 122 -12.07 -3.04 6.40
CA ASP A 122 -12.63 -2.88 5.06
C ASP A 122 -11.51 -3.08 4.03
N LEU A 123 -11.60 -4.19 3.31
CA LEU A 123 -10.62 -4.54 2.28
C LEU A 123 -10.98 -3.91 0.93
N HIS A 124 -12.03 -3.07 0.88
CA HIS A 124 -12.47 -2.34 -0.31
C HIS A 124 -12.68 -3.23 -1.55
N GLY A 125 -13.11 -4.48 -1.33
CA GLY A 125 -13.33 -5.48 -2.39
C GLY A 125 -12.07 -6.24 -2.83
N VAL A 126 -10.93 -6.11 -2.14
CA VAL A 126 -9.78 -6.98 -2.35
C VAL A 126 -10.17 -8.42 -2.02
N THR A 127 -9.80 -9.35 -2.90
CA THR A 127 -10.11 -10.78 -2.80
C THR A 127 -8.86 -11.64 -2.66
N LYS A 128 -7.70 -11.11 -3.05
CA LYS A 128 -6.42 -11.83 -3.06
C LYS A 128 -5.27 -10.88 -2.76
N ILE A 129 -4.29 -11.38 -2.01
CA ILE A 129 -3.01 -10.70 -1.76
C ILE A 129 -1.88 -11.70 -2.01
N GLU A 130 -0.97 -11.35 -2.91
CA GLU A 130 0.22 -12.13 -3.26
C GLU A 130 1.46 -11.41 -2.74
N MET A 131 2.25 -12.10 -1.92
CA MET A 131 3.50 -11.57 -1.40
C MET A 131 4.65 -12.10 -2.25
N HIS A 132 5.45 -11.18 -2.79
CA HIS A 132 6.67 -11.45 -3.55
C HIS A 132 7.89 -11.00 -2.73
N PHE A 133 9.10 -11.22 -3.25
CA PHE A 133 10.34 -11.00 -2.49
C PHE A 133 10.47 -9.58 -1.92
N ALA A 134 10.11 -8.56 -2.69
CA ALA A 134 10.18 -7.16 -2.29
C ALA A 134 8.88 -6.40 -2.59
N SER A 135 7.78 -7.07 -2.91
CA SER A 135 6.51 -6.40 -3.18
C SER A 135 5.30 -7.21 -2.78
N ALA A 136 4.15 -6.55 -2.69
CA ALA A 136 2.86 -7.18 -2.48
C ALA A 136 1.86 -6.71 -3.54
N LEU A 137 1.09 -7.65 -4.09
CA LEU A 137 0.04 -7.38 -5.08
C LEU A 137 -1.32 -7.71 -4.47
N LEU A 138 -2.20 -6.71 -4.41
CA LEU A 138 -3.59 -6.83 -3.96
C LEU A 138 -4.51 -6.76 -5.19
N SER A 139 -5.41 -7.73 -5.31
CA SER A 139 -6.32 -7.85 -6.46
C SER A 139 -7.78 -7.70 -6.02
N LYS A 140 -8.58 -6.96 -6.82
CA LYS A 140 -10.05 -6.90 -6.70
C LYS A 140 -10.70 -7.77 -7.76
N GLU A 141 -10.59 -9.10 -7.65
CA GLU A 141 -11.15 -10.00 -8.66
C GLU A 141 -12.68 -10.07 -8.55
N VAL A 142 -13.39 -10.19 -9.67
CA VAL A 142 -14.80 -10.57 -9.65
C VAL A 142 -14.91 -12.02 -9.17
N GLU A 143 -15.69 -12.28 -8.12
CA GLU A 143 -16.02 -13.66 -7.74
C GLU A 143 -16.72 -14.33 -8.93
N SER A 144 -16.09 -15.37 -9.49
CA SER A 144 -16.72 -16.20 -10.50
C SER A 144 -17.91 -16.92 -9.87
N VAL A 145 -19.13 -16.58 -10.33
CA VAL A 145 -20.39 -17.27 -10.00
C VAL A 145 -20.38 -18.69 -10.56
#